data_AF-A0A315DS17-F1
#
_entry.id   AF-A0A315DS17-F1
#
_cell.length_a   1.000
_cell.length_b   1.000
_cell.length_c   1.000
_cell.angle_alpha   90.00
_cell.angle_beta   90.00
_cell.angle_gamma   90.00
#
_symmetry.space_group_name_H-M   'P 1'
#
loop_
_entity.id
_entity.type
_entity.pdbx_description
1 polymer ?
#
loop_
_entity_poly.entity_id
_entity_poly.type
_entity_poly.pdbx_seq_one_letter_code
_entity_poly.pdbx_strand_id
1 'polypeptide(L)'
;MYEIWLAMNIAYEIALGLWPALLPLALVWAAVMAVNRQKLAQVSGSALAAVAVLVSLAAMLALPSLSQSTLSDMGYWVDWAALLGMAAGVGVAAAVLLWPVLAMRKR
;
A
#
# COMPACT_ATOMS: atom_id res chain seq x y z
N MET A 1 -1.36 -25.25 -3.50
CA MET A 1 -0.59 -24.72 -4.66
C MET A 1 -1.47 -24.03 -5.67
N TYR A 2 -2.63 -24.60 -6.05
CA TYR A 2 -3.58 -23.96 -6.96
C TYR A 2 -4.09 -22.60 -6.47
N GLU A 3 -4.45 -22.48 -5.19
CA GLU A 3 -5.07 -21.25 -4.67
C GLU A 3 -4.13 -20.04 -4.59
N ILE A 4 -2.85 -20.26 -4.28
CA ILE A 4 -1.84 -19.18 -4.29
C ILE A 4 -1.63 -18.69 -5.73
N TRP A 5 -1.57 -19.62 -6.69
CA TRP A 5 -1.45 -19.27 -8.11
C TRP A 5 -2.66 -18.48 -8.61
N LEU A 6 -3.87 -18.90 -8.21
CA LEU A 6 -5.11 -18.20 -8.54
C LEU A 6 -5.14 -16.79 -7.93
N ALA A 7 -4.82 -16.66 -6.65
CA ALA A 7 -4.77 -15.37 -5.97
C ALA A 7 -3.76 -14.41 -6.62
N MET A 8 -2.59 -14.92 -6.99
CA MET A 8 -1.55 -14.13 -7.66
C MET A 8 -1.97 -13.71 -9.08
N ASN A 9 -2.66 -14.58 -9.81
CA ASN A 9 -3.18 -14.27 -11.14
C ASN A 9 -4.28 -13.21 -11.08
N ILE A 10 -5.21 -13.30 -10.12
CA ILE A 10 -6.24 -12.27 -9.90
C ILE A 10 -5.59 -10.92 -9.59
N ALA A 11 -4.58 -10.90 -8.70
CA ALA A 11 -3.87 -9.67 -8.39
C ALA A 11 -3.18 -9.07 -9.62
N TYR A 12 -2.59 -9.92 -10.47
CA TYR A 12 -1.96 -9.50 -11.74
C TYR A 12 -2.98 -8.92 -12.73
N GLU A 13 -4.13 -9.57 -12.90
CA GLU A 13 -5.21 -9.10 -13.78
C GLU A 13 -5.80 -7.78 -13.29
N ILE A 14 -5.99 -7.61 -11.99
CA ILE A 14 -6.42 -6.33 -11.38
C ILE A 14 -5.36 -5.24 -11.64
N ALA A 15 -4.09 -5.55 -11.44
CA ALA A 15 -3.00 -4.60 -11.67
C ALA A 15 -2.93 -4.17 -13.14
N LEU A 16 -3.11 -5.11 -14.07
CA LEU A 16 -3.27 -4.81 -15.50
C LEU A 16 -4.51 -3.94 -15.73
N GLY A 17 -5.68 -4.27 -15.18
CA GLY A 17 -6.87 -3.44 -15.33
C GLY A 17 -6.66 -1.99 -14.86
N LEU A 18 -5.84 -1.79 -13.83
CA LEU A 18 -5.52 -0.49 -13.25
C LEU A 18 -4.33 0.23 -13.89
N TRP A 19 -3.55 -0.42 -14.76
CA TRP A 19 -2.32 0.16 -15.32
C TRP A 19 -2.52 1.56 -15.95
N PRO A 20 -3.63 1.85 -16.68
CA PRO A 20 -3.84 3.18 -17.26
C PRO A 20 -4.02 4.27 -16.20
N ALA A 21 -4.55 3.94 -15.03
CA ALA A 21 -4.69 4.86 -13.90
C ALA A 21 -3.41 4.94 -13.05
N LEU A 22 -2.65 3.84 -12.96
CA LEU A 22 -1.37 3.80 -12.24
C LEU A 22 -0.29 4.61 -12.94
N LEU A 23 -0.30 4.67 -14.28
CA LEU A 23 0.68 5.44 -15.06
C LEU A 23 0.68 6.94 -14.71
N PRO A 24 -0.43 7.70 -14.80
CA PRO A 24 -0.43 9.12 -14.46
C PRO A 24 -0.12 9.34 -12.97
N LEU A 25 -0.56 8.45 -12.09
CA LEU A 25 -0.21 8.51 -10.67
C LEU A 25 1.32 8.39 -10.48
N ALA A 26 1.96 7.43 -11.15
CA ALA A 26 3.40 7.23 -11.10
C ALA A 26 4.16 8.43 -11.67
N LEU A 27 3.67 9.04 -12.76
CA LEU A 27 4.27 10.24 -13.36
C LEU A 27 4.19 11.44 -12.41
N VAL A 28 3.02 11.69 -11.83
CA VAL A 28 2.83 12.77 -10.83
C VAL A 28 3.74 12.51 -9.63
N TRP A 29 3.74 11.31 -9.10
CA TRP A 29 4.60 10.95 -7.96
C TRP A 29 6.09 11.16 -8.27
N ALA A 30 6.56 10.73 -9.45
CA ALA A 30 7.93 10.93 -9.90
C ALA A 30 8.29 12.42 -10.04
N ALA A 31 7.37 13.23 -10.57
CA ALA A 31 7.56 14.68 -10.65
C ALA A 31 7.70 15.32 -9.25
N VAL A 32 6.83 14.96 -8.30
CA VAL A 32 6.92 15.49 -6.93
C VAL A 32 8.20 15.02 -6.24
N MET A 33 8.62 13.77 -6.45
CA MET A 33 9.92 13.25 -5.97
C MET A 33 11.09 14.07 -6.54
N ALA A 34 11.09 14.34 -7.85
CA ALA A 34 12.15 15.09 -8.51
C ALA A 34 12.26 16.54 -7.98
N VAL A 35 11.11 17.21 -7.81
CA VAL A 35 11.05 18.58 -7.26
C VAL A 35 11.58 18.63 -5.83
N ASN A 36 11.28 17.61 -5.01
CA ASN A 36 11.63 17.60 -3.59
C ASN A 36 12.88 16.78 -3.26
N ARG A 37 13.66 16.35 -4.26
CA ARG A 37 14.76 15.37 -4.12
C ARG A 37 15.76 15.66 -2.99
N GLN A 38 16.08 16.94 -2.76
CA GLN A 38 17.03 17.37 -1.73
C GLN A 38 16.43 17.24 -0.31
N LYS A 39 15.10 17.36 -0.19
CA LYS A 39 14.35 17.28 1.07
C LYS A 39 13.96 15.85 1.42
N LEU A 40 13.95 14.92 0.47
CA LEU A 40 13.55 13.53 0.70
C LEU A 40 14.38 12.86 1.80
N ALA A 41 15.70 13.11 1.82
CA ALA A 41 16.63 12.58 2.81
C ALA A 41 16.39 13.13 4.23
N GLN A 42 15.65 14.23 4.36
CA GLN A 42 15.32 14.83 5.66
C GLN A 42 14.09 14.17 6.31
N VAL A 43 13.35 13.35 5.58
CA VAL A 43 12.24 12.57 6.13
C VAL A 43 12.83 11.38 6.87
N SER A 44 12.53 11.25 8.17
CA SER A 44 13.08 10.14 8.96
C SER A 44 12.41 8.83 8.55
N GLY A 45 13.19 7.74 8.55
CA GLY A 45 12.64 6.40 8.35
C GLY A 45 11.55 6.05 9.37
N SER A 46 11.64 6.57 10.60
CA SER A 46 10.60 6.42 11.62
C SER A 46 9.28 7.10 11.25
N ALA A 47 9.29 8.24 10.56
CA ALA A 47 8.06 8.90 10.11
C ALA A 47 7.38 8.09 9.00
N LEU A 48 8.17 7.56 8.05
CA LEU A 48 7.65 6.68 7.01
C LEU A 48 7.12 5.36 7.60
N ALA A 49 7.84 4.77 8.55
CA ALA A 49 7.40 3.57 9.26
C ALA A 49 6.10 3.82 10.05
N ALA A 50 5.97 4.98 10.71
CA ALA A 50 4.74 5.35 11.40
C ALA A 50 3.56 5.44 10.44
N VAL A 51 3.73 6.07 9.27
CA VAL A 51 2.68 6.10 8.23
C VAL A 51 2.34 4.68 7.77
N ALA A 52 3.35 3.87 7.47
CA ALA A 52 3.12 2.50 7.00
C ALA A 52 2.36 1.67 8.03
N VAL A 53 2.74 1.74 9.31
CA VAL A 53 2.07 1.01 10.40
C VAL A 53 0.65 1.51 10.59
N LEU A 54 0.43 2.82 10.70
CA LEU A 54 -0.91 3.39 10.91
C LEU A 54 -1.87 3.02 9.78
N VAL A 55 -1.41 3.13 8.53
CA VAL A 55 -2.23 2.77 7.37
C VAL A 55 -2.44 1.27 7.28
N SER A 56 -1.45 0.44 7.61
CA SER A 56 -1.61 -1.02 7.65
C SER A 56 -2.66 -1.43 8.69
N LEU A 57 -2.64 -0.83 9.89
CA LEU A 57 -3.63 -1.11 10.93
C LEU A 57 -5.05 -0.70 10.48
N ALA A 58 -5.18 0.48 9.85
CA ALA A 58 -6.45 0.90 9.27
C ALA A 58 -6.91 -0.06 8.15
N ALA A 59 -5.98 -0.51 7.31
CA ALA A 59 -6.26 -1.45 6.22
C ALA A 59 -6.69 -2.83 6.74
N MET A 60 -6.11 -3.35 7.82
CA MET A 60 -6.56 -4.61 8.43
C MET A 60 -8.04 -4.58 8.82
N LEU A 61 -8.55 -3.43 9.25
CA LEU A 61 -9.95 -3.25 9.64
C LEU A 61 -10.85 -2.99 8.44
N ALA A 62 -10.36 -2.26 7.44
CA ALA A 62 -11.14 -1.86 6.27
C ALA A 62 -11.22 -2.94 5.18
N LEU A 63 -10.12 -3.64 4.92
CA LEU A 63 -10.01 -4.60 3.81
C LEU A 63 -11.09 -5.69 3.81
N PRO A 64 -11.43 -6.34 4.95
CA PRO A 64 -12.49 -7.34 4.95
C PRO A 64 -13.80 -6.78 4.41
N SER A 65 -14.22 -5.60 4.91
CA SER A 65 -15.47 -4.97 4.45
C SER A 65 -15.43 -4.60 2.95
N LEU A 66 -14.27 -4.17 2.45
CA LEU A 66 -14.08 -3.83 1.04
C LEU A 66 -14.08 -5.07 0.13
N SER A 67 -13.66 -6.21 0.65
CA SER A 67 -13.67 -7.50 -0.05
C SER A 67 -14.93 -8.34 0.21
N GLN A 68 -15.99 -7.73 0.74
CA GLN A 68 -17.27 -8.41 1.06
C GLN A 68 -17.08 -9.59 2.02
N SER A 69 -16.14 -9.47 2.95
CA SER A 69 -15.80 -10.45 3.98
C SER A 69 -15.83 -9.81 5.38
N THR A 70 -15.85 -10.64 6.41
CA THR A 70 -15.81 -10.23 7.81
C THR A 70 -14.60 -10.86 8.51
N LEU A 71 -14.18 -10.25 9.62
CA LEU A 71 -13.11 -10.84 10.44
C LEU A 71 -13.51 -12.21 11.01
N SER A 72 -14.80 -12.48 11.18
CA SER A 72 -15.32 -13.79 11.57
C SER A 72 -15.12 -14.88 10.52
N ASP A 73 -14.89 -14.51 9.25
CA ASP A 73 -14.64 -15.48 8.18
C ASP A 73 -13.18 -15.97 8.17
N MET A 74 -12.29 -15.36 8.97
CA MET A 74 -10.87 -15.70 9.05
C MET A 74 -10.64 -16.97 9.88
N GLY A 75 -11.11 -18.10 9.37
CA GLY A 75 -11.06 -19.41 10.04
C GLY A 75 -9.71 -20.10 9.98
N TYR A 76 -8.87 -19.77 8.98
CA TYR A 76 -7.56 -20.39 8.78
C TYR A 76 -6.41 -19.39 8.92
N TRP A 77 -5.25 -19.87 9.35
CA TRP A 77 -4.05 -19.03 9.49
C TRP A 77 -3.61 -18.39 8.15
N VAL A 78 -3.94 -19.03 7.02
CA VAL A 78 -3.64 -18.52 5.68
C VAL A 78 -4.45 -17.26 5.38
N ASP A 79 -5.71 -17.19 5.83
CA ASP A 79 -6.58 -16.04 5.66
C ASP A 79 -6.02 -14.82 6.40
N TRP A 80 -5.55 -15.06 7.64
CA TRP A 80 -4.83 -14.06 8.43
C TRP A 80 -3.55 -13.60 7.76
N ALA A 81 -2.75 -14.52 7.20
CA ALA A 81 -1.53 -14.19 6.48
C ALA A 81 -1.82 -13.34 5.22
N ALA A 82 -2.87 -13.66 4.48
CA ALA A 82 -3.30 -12.91 3.32
C ALA A 82 -3.77 -11.49 3.70
N LEU A 83 -4.61 -11.37 4.74
CA LEU A 83 -5.07 -10.08 5.25
C LEU A 83 -3.90 -9.20 5.71
N LEU A 84 -2.98 -9.76 6.51
CA LEU A 84 -1.79 -9.06 6.97
C LEU A 84 -0.88 -8.65 5.80
N GLY A 85 -0.69 -9.51 4.82
CA GLY A 85 0.10 -9.22 3.62
C GLY A 85 -0.50 -8.08 2.80
N MET A 86 -1.82 -8.11 2.55
CA MET A 86 -2.52 -7.03 1.85
C MET A 86 -2.45 -5.72 2.64
N ALA A 87 -2.74 -5.75 3.93
CA ALA A 87 -2.68 -4.56 4.79
C ALA A 87 -1.28 -3.93 4.83
N ALA A 88 -0.24 -4.76 4.96
CA ALA A 88 1.15 -4.32 4.89
C ALA A 88 1.49 -3.69 3.53
N GLY A 89 1.03 -4.30 2.44
CA GLY A 89 1.18 -3.76 1.09
C GLY A 89 0.56 -2.36 0.95
N VAL A 90 -0.65 -2.17 1.45
CA VAL A 90 -1.34 -0.87 1.45
C VAL A 90 -0.57 0.16 2.29
N GLY A 91 -0.09 -0.23 3.48
CA GLY A 91 0.71 0.65 4.33
C GLY A 91 2.02 1.10 3.69
N VAL A 92 2.77 0.18 3.10
CA VAL A 92 4.01 0.49 2.38
C VAL A 92 3.72 1.40 1.19
N ALA A 93 2.68 1.11 0.39
CA ALA A 93 2.28 1.94 -0.73
C ALA A 93 1.96 3.37 -0.27
N ALA A 94 1.20 3.53 0.82
CA ALA A 94 0.89 4.84 1.39
C ALA A 94 2.13 5.59 1.87
N ALA A 95 3.07 4.92 2.55
CA ALA A 95 4.32 5.55 2.97
C ALA A 95 5.16 6.03 1.78
N VAL A 96 5.27 5.23 0.73
CA VAL A 96 5.99 5.59 -0.52
C VAL A 96 5.33 6.78 -1.22
N LEU A 97 3.99 6.76 -1.34
CA LEU A 97 3.23 7.83 -1.99
C LEU A 97 3.27 9.14 -1.21
N LEU A 98 3.25 9.07 0.13
CA LEU A 98 3.26 10.25 1.01
C LEU A 98 4.66 10.77 1.32
N TRP A 99 5.73 10.00 1.06
CA TRP A 99 7.11 10.44 1.28
C TRP A 99 7.42 11.83 0.69
N PRO A 100 7.17 12.11 -0.60
CA PRO A 100 7.49 13.43 -1.14
C PRO A 100 6.62 14.54 -0.52
N VAL A 101 5.38 14.23 -0.11
CA VAL A 101 4.49 15.18 0.60
C VAL A 101 5.02 15.51 1.99
N LEU A 102 5.54 14.52 2.72
CA LEU A 102 6.19 14.73 4.01
C LEU A 102 7.46 15.58 3.87
N ALA A 103 8.21 15.39 2.78
CA ALA A 103 9.38 16.20 2.48
C ALA A 103 9.02 17.68 2.20
N MET A 104 7.87 17.95 1.57
CA MET A 104 7.39 19.33 1.34
C MET A 104 7.10 20.09 2.63
N ARG A 105 6.73 19.39 3.72
CA ARG A 105 6.45 20.02 5.02
C ARG A 105 7.71 20.44 5.77
N LYS A 106 8.88 19.93 5.39
CA LYS A 106 10.17 20.33 5.96
C LYS A 106 10.56 21.69 5.38
N ARG A 107 10.51 22.72 6.21
CA ARG A 107 10.91 24.10 5.87
C ARG A 107 12.42 24.19 5.81
#